data_AF-A0A9X3PLR5-F1
#
_entry.id   AF-A0A9X3PLR5-F1
#
_cell.length_a   1.000
_cell.length_b   1.000
_cell.length_c   1.000
_cell.angle_alpha   90.00
_cell.angle_beta   90.00
_cell.angle_gamma   90.00
#
_symmetry.space_group_name_H-M   'P 1'
#
loop_
_entity.id
_entity.type
_entity.pdbx_description
1 polymer ?
#
loop_
_entity_poly.entity_id
_entity_poly.type
_entity_poly.pdbx_seq_one_letter_code
_entity_poly.pdbx_strand_id
1 'polypeptide(L)'
;MTGFGEIQPLPGIADEFTINSAIALPIGVEAYSAFAMYVWLSGRAAPKAIGFAKVSSIVALCIGGLGQVAYHVLAAAGIETAPWWVTAFISTVPVVVVGMAAALAHIANSSE
;
A
#
# COMPACT_ATOMS: atom_id res chain seq x y z
N MET A 1 12.45 9.46 0.31
CA MET A 1 11.65 8.73 -0.70
C MET A 1 11.04 7.50 -0.04
N THR A 2 9.75 7.20 -0.28
CA THR A 2 8.98 6.14 0.41
C THR A 2 8.50 5.03 -0.53
N GLY A 3 9.20 4.79 -1.63
CA GLY A 3 9.11 3.58 -2.47
C GLY A 3 10.50 3.17 -2.92
N PHE A 4 10.65 2.22 -3.87
CA PHE A 4 11.98 1.81 -4.37
C PHE A 4 12.76 2.94 -5.07
N GLY A 5 12.14 4.12 -5.24
CA GLY A 5 12.78 5.32 -5.76
C GLY A 5 13.01 5.20 -7.26
N GLU A 6 13.99 5.93 -7.77
CA GLU A 6 14.47 5.74 -9.13
C GLU A 6 15.20 4.40 -9.21
N ILE A 7 14.73 3.51 -10.08
CA ILE A 7 15.37 2.23 -10.38
C ILE A 7 15.89 2.24 -11.81
N GLN A 8 17.03 1.59 -12.04
CA GLN A 8 17.53 1.22 -13.36
C GLN A 8 17.18 -0.25 -13.61
N PRO A 9 16.17 -0.56 -14.44
CA PRO A 9 15.74 -1.93 -14.65
C PRO A 9 16.76 -2.77 -15.44
N LEU A 10 17.62 -2.12 -16.23
CA LEU A 10 18.54 -2.75 -17.19
C LEU A 10 19.97 -2.17 -17.08
N PRO A 11 20.63 -2.31 -15.92
CA PRO A 11 22.00 -1.82 -15.74
C PRO A 11 22.97 -2.54 -16.69
N GLY A 12 23.79 -1.78 -17.42
CA GLY A 12 24.77 -2.25 -18.39
C GLY A 12 24.23 -2.51 -19.81
N ILE A 13 22.92 -2.34 -20.05
CA ILE A 13 22.30 -2.49 -21.37
C ILE A 13 21.64 -1.17 -21.82
N ALA A 14 20.90 -0.54 -20.91
CA ALA A 14 20.23 0.74 -21.14
C ALA A 14 20.34 1.60 -19.87
N ASP A 15 21.54 2.11 -19.62
CA ASP A 15 21.87 2.84 -18.38
C ASP A 15 21.09 4.15 -18.21
N GLU A 16 20.63 4.74 -19.32
CA GLU A 16 19.77 5.94 -19.29
C GLU A 16 18.29 5.62 -19.04
N PHE A 17 17.88 4.34 -19.05
CA PHE A 17 16.49 3.97 -18.79
C PHE A 17 16.22 3.86 -17.29
N THR A 18 15.66 4.92 -16.72
CA THR A 18 15.27 4.99 -15.30
C THR A 18 13.76 5.03 -15.12
N ILE A 19 13.26 4.38 -14.07
CA ILE A 19 11.83 4.40 -13.69
C ILE A 19 11.72 4.86 -12.25
N ASN A 20 10.94 5.91 -11.99
CA ASN A 20 10.61 6.31 -10.63
C ASN A 20 9.46 5.44 -10.09
N SER A 21 9.81 4.48 -9.26
CA SER A 21 8.90 3.55 -8.60
C SER A 21 8.45 4.02 -7.22
N ALA A 22 8.70 5.27 -6.84
CA ALA A 22 8.23 5.84 -5.58
C ALA A 22 6.70 5.77 -5.43
N ILE A 23 5.97 5.73 -6.55
CA ILE A 23 4.51 5.62 -6.61
C ILE A 23 3.99 4.20 -6.32
N ALA A 24 4.82 3.16 -6.39
CA ALA A 24 4.38 1.78 -6.22
C ALA A 24 3.82 1.51 -4.81
N LEU A 25 4.38 2.20 -3.82
CA LEU A 25 3.98 2.05 -2.43
C LEU A 25 2.58 2.60 -2.13
N PRO A 26 2.24 3.87 -2.48
CA PRO A 26 0.88 4.37 -2.32
C PRO A 26 -0.13 3.60 -3.19
N ILE A 27 0.22 3.25 -4.43
CA ILE A 27 -0.69 2.50 -5.32
C ILE A 27 -1.06 1.13 -4.74
N GLY A 28 -0.11 0.39 -4.15
CA GLY A 28 -0.40 -0.92 -3.56
C GLY A 28 -1.43 -0.84 -2.42
N VAL A 29 -1.25 0.13 -1.52
CA VAL A 29 -2.16 0.37 -0.39
C VAL A 29 -3.54 0.77 -0.89
N GLU A 30 -3.60 1.70 -1.86
CA GLU A 30 -4.85 2.18 -2.43
C GLU A 30 -5.62 1.07 -3.13
N ALA A 31 -4.93 0.26 -3.96
CA ALA A 31 -5.54 -0.87 -4.66
C ALA A 31 -6.15 -1.89 -3.70
N TYR A 32 -5.43 -2.26 -2.64
CA TYR A 32 -5.96 -3.16 -1.61
C TYR A 32 -7.13 -2.53 -0.85
N SER A 33 -7.01 -1.26 -0.46
CA SER A 33 -8.07 -0.55 0.26
C SER A 33 -9.38 -0.55 -0.54
N ALA A 34 -9.30 -0.31 -1.85
CA ALA A 34 -10.44 -0.34 -2.77
C ALA A 34 -11.03 -1.75 -2.90
N PHE A 35 -10.17 -2.78 -3.03
CA PHE A 35 -10.61 -4.17 -3.09
C PHE A 35 -11.34 -4.60 -1.79
N ALA A 36 -10.74 -4.33 -0.63
CA ALA A 36 -11.35 -4.63 0.66
C ALA A 36 -12.65 -3.83 0.86
N MET A 37 -12.69 -2.56 0.48
CA MET A 37 -13.89 -1.73 0.52
C MET A 37 -15.00 -2.30 -0.37
N TYR A 38 -14.67 -2.79 -1.57
CA TYR A 38 -15.62 -3.47 -2.45
C TYR A 38 -16.19 -4.72 -1.80
N VAL A 39 -15.35 -5.59 -1.22
CA VAL A 39 -15.81 -6.81 -0.54
C VAL A 39 -16.71 -6.47 0.66
N TRP A 40 -16.36 -5.45 1.43
CA TRP A 40 -17.17 -4.98 2.56
C TRP A 40 -18.53 -4.43 2.11
N LEU A 41 -18.55 -3.47 1.17
CA LEU A 41 -19.76 -2.74 0.79
C LEU A 41 -20.68 -3.51 -0.17
N SER A 42 -20.14 -4.46 -0.94
CA SER A 42 -20.96 -5.26 -1.86
C SER A 42 -21.91 -6.21 -1.13
N GLY A 43 -21.59 -6.62 0.10
CA GLY A 43 -22.39 -7.58 0.87
C GLY A 43 -22.45 -8.99 0.26
N ARG A 44 -21.61 -9.27 -0.75
CA ARG A 44 -21.64 -10.53 -1.53
C ARG A 44 -20.76 -11.64 -0.98
N ALA A 45 -20.05 -11.38 0.12
CA ALA A 45 -19.15 -12.34 0.75
C ALA A 45 -19.71 -12.84 2.08
N ALA A 46 -19.15 -13.93 2.61
CA ALA A 46 -19.56 -14.46 3.91
C ALA A 46 -19.36 -13.43 5.05
N PRO A 47 -20.15 -13.48 6.14
CA PRO A 47 -20.07 -12.51 7.23
C PRO A 47 -18.65 -12.33 7.82
N LYS A 48 -17.86 -13.40 7.89
CA LYS A 48 -16.46 -13.35 8.32
C LYS A 48 -15.57 -12.55 7.37
N ALA A 49 -15.72 -12.77 6.05
CA ALA A 49 -14.99 -12.03 5.03
C ALA A 49 -15.37 -10.54 5.04
N ILE A 50 -16.67 -10.23 5.18
CA ILE A 50 -17.16 -8.85 5.32
C ILE A 50 -16.56 -8.17 6.57
N GLY A 51 -16.54 -8.86 7.70
CA GLY A 51 -15.97 -8.33 8.94
C GLY A 51 -14.48 -8.00 8.80
N PHE A 52 -13.70 -8.91 8.20
CA PHE A 52 -12.28 -8.67 7.92
C PHE A 52 -12.10 -7.50 6.94
N ALA A 53 -12.82 -7.52 5.82
CA ALA A 53 -12.77 -6.51 4.78
C ALA A 53 -13.08 -5.10 5.30
N LYS A 54 -14.06 -4.97 6.20
CA LYS A 54 -14.40 -3.71 6.86
C LYS A 54 -13.24 -3.13 7.65
N VAL A 55 -12.67 -3.93 8.55
CA VAL A 55 -11.58 -3.47 9.43
C VAL A 55 -10.36 -3.15 8.59
N SER A 56 -10.02 -4.04 7.67
CA SER A 56 -8.83 -3.91 6.84
C SER A 56 -8.91 -2.75 5.85
N SER A 57 -10.07 -2.45 5.27
CA SER A 57 -10.26 -1.30 4.38
C SER A 57 -10.10 0.02 5.13
N ILE A 58 -10.68 0.14 6.34
CA ILE A 58 -10.56 1.34 7.16
C ILE A 58 -9.10 1.57 7.56
N VAL A 59 -8.40 0.53 8.02
CA VAL A 59 -6.98 0.62 8.39
C VAL A 59 -6.13 1.04 7.19
N ALA A 60 -6.35 0.43 6.01
CA ALA A 60 -5.61 0.78 4.80
C ALA A 60 -5.84 2.24 4.36
N LEU A 61 -7.09 2.72 4.41
CA LEU A 61 -7.43 4.12 4.12
C LEU A 61 -6.77 5.09 5.10
N CYS A 62 -6.78 4.77 6.41
CA CYS A 62 -6.10 5.58 7.41
C CYS A 62 -4.58 5.63 7.16
N ILE A 63 -3.94 4.50 6.86
CA ILE A 63 -2.50 4.45 6.55
C ILE A 63 -2.19 5.28 5.30
N GLY A 64 -2.96 5.12 4.22
CA GLY A 64 -2.80 5.90 3.00
C GLY A 64 -2.96 7.40 3.23
N GLY A 65 -4.05 7.80 3.91
CA GLY A 65 -4.32 9.20 4.23
C GLY A 65 -3.25 9.83 5.13
N LEU A 66 -2.81 9.11 6.18
CA LEU A 66 -1.72 9.58 7.05
C LEU A 66 -0.39 9.67 6.30
N GLY A 67 -0.10 8.75 5.38
CA GLY A 67 1.07 8.81 4.51
C GLY A 67 1.09 10.06 3.62
N GLN A 68 -0.05 10.40 3.02
CA GLN A 68 -0.21 11.63 2.21
C GLN A 68 -0.03 12.89 3.07
N VAL A 69 -0.65 12.94 4.25
CA VAL A 69 -0.48 14.07 5.19
C VAL A 69 0.99 14.22 5.59
N ALA A 70 1.65 13.12 5.98
CA ALA A 70 3.05 13.13 6.37
C ALA A 70 3.96 13.62 5.24
N TYR A 71 3.73 13.16 4.00
CA TYR A 71 4.45 13.62 2.82
C TYR A 71 4.33 15.14 2.64
N HIS A 72 3.10 15.68 2.65
CA HIS A 72 2.89 17.11 2.47
C HIS A 72 3.47 17.96 3.60
N VAL A 73 3.41 17.48 4.86
CA VAL A 73 4.03 18.16 6.00
C VAL A 73 5.55 18.20 5.87
N LEU A 74 6.19 17.07 5.53
CA LEU A 74 7.65 17.00 5.34
C LEU A 74 8.10 17.90 4.17
N ALA A 75 7.37 17.87 3.06
CA ALA A 75 7.64 18.72 1.90
C ALA A 75 7.50 20.22 2.25
N ALA A 76 6.45 20.62 2.98
CA ALA A 76 6.25 22.00 3.41
C ALA A 76 7.34 22.48 4.40
N ALA A 77 7.93 21.56 5.16
CA ALA A 77 9.03 21.85 6.08
C ALA A 77 10.42 21.84 5.41
N GLY A 78 10.52 21.57 4.10
CA GLY A 78 11.80 21.45 3.39
C GLY A 78 12.60 20.20 3.76
N ILE A 79 11.95 19.17 4.33
CA ILE A 79 12.61 17.92 4.70
C ILE A 79 12.61 16.98 3.49
N GLU A 80 13.75 16.87 2.82
CA GLU A 80 13.89 16.04 1.61
C GLU A 80 14.10 14.54 1.90
N THR A 81 14.61 14.22 3.09
CA THR A 81 14.87 12.84 3.52
C THR A 81 14.13 12.53 4.83
N ALA A 82 13.23 11.55 4.77
CA ALA A 82 12.58 11.05 5.96
C ALA A 82 13.59 10.25 6.82
N PRO A 83 13.47 10.27 8.16
CA PRO A 83 14.30 9.46 9.04
C PRO A 83 14.24 7.97 8.67
N TRP A 84 15.35 7.25 8.88
CA TRP A 84 15.48 5.84 8.46
C TRP A 84 14.40 4.90 9.04
N TRP A 85 13.90 5.18 10.25
CA TRP A 85 12.86 4.36 10.88
C TRP A 85 11.49 4.58 10.20
N VAL A 86 11.24 5.78 9.68
CA VAL A 86 10.05 6.10 8.90
C VAL A 86 10.10 5.37 7.56
N THR A 87 11.23 5.45 6.85
CA THR A 87 11.39 4.77 5.56
C THR A 87 11.33 3.25 5.74
N ALA A 88 11.99 2.69 6.75
CA ALA A 88 11.93 1.26 7.06
C ALA A 88 10.49 0.80 7.32
N PHE A 89 9.73 1.53 8.16
CA PHE A 89 8.33 1.21 8.42
C PHE A 89 7.49 1.23 7.15
N ILE A 90 7.55 2.35 6.41
CA ILE A 90 6.73 2.55 5.22
C ILE A 90 7.07 1.51 4.15
N SER A 91 8.35 1.17 3.96
CA SER A 91 8.79 0.14 3.00
C SER A 91 8.22 -1.25 3.25
N THR A 92 7.78 -1.59 4.48
CA THR A 92 7.15 -2.89 4.77
C THR A 92 5.67 -2.95 4.41
N VAL A 93 5.02 -1.79 4.24
CA VAL A 93 3.57 -1.70 4.01
C VAL A 93 3.11 -2.51 2.79
N PRO A 94 3.78 -2.49 1.62
CA PRO A 94 3.37 -3.29 0.46
C PRO A 94 3.34 -4.80 0.74
N VAL A 95 4.31 -5.31 1.51
CA VAL A 95 4.38 -6.74 1.86
C VAL A 95 3.19 -7.13 2.74
N VAL A 96 2.88 -6.28 3.73
CA VAL A 96 1.71 -6.46 4.60
C VAL A 96 0.42 -6.44 3.77
N VAL A 97 0.31 -5.49 2.83
CA VAL A 97 -0.85 -5.36 1.94
C VAL A 97 -1.07 -6.61 1.10
N VAL A 98 -0.02 -7.18 0.50
CA VAL A 98 -0.13 -8.44 -0.26
C VAL A 98 -0.62 -9.59 0.63
N GLY A 99 -0.09 -9.70 1.85
CA GLY A 99 -0.56 -10.70 2.83
C GLY A 99 -2.02 -10.54 3.20
N MET A 100 -2.48 -9.30 3.42
CA MET A 100 -3.88 -8.99 3.72
C MET A 100 -4.81 -9.25 2.53
N ALA A 101 -4.36 -9.02 1.30
CA ALA A 101 -5.09 -9.37 0.08
C ALA A 101 -5.27 -10.89 -0.05
N ALA A 102 -4.19 -11.65 0.14
CA ALA A 102 -4.24 -13.11 0.12
C ALA A 102 -5.13 -13.67 1.23
N ALA A 103 -5.05 -13.13 2.45
CA ALA A 103 -5.89 -13.53 3.57
C ALA A 103 -7.38 -13.25 3.30
N LEU A 104 -7.72 -12.06 2.80
CA LEU A 104 -9.10 -11.72 2.46
C LEU A 104 -9.63 -12.62 1.33
N ALA A 105 -8.84 -12.86 0.29
CA ALA A 105 -9.20 -13.77 -0.79
C ALA A 105 -9.41 -15.21 -0.28
N HIS A 106 -8.54 -15.69 0.62
CA HIS A 106 -8.70 -17.01 1.23
C HIS A 106 -9.99 -17.10 2.05
N ILE A 107 -10.23 -16.16 2.98
CA ILE A 107 -11.45 -16.15 3.81
C ILE A 107 -12.72 -16.07 2.95
N ALA A 108 -12.68 -15.27 1.87
CA ALA A 108 -13.80 -15.13 0.95
C ALA A 108 -14.15 -16.44 0.22
N ASN A 109 -13.15 -17.29 -0.07
CA ASN A 109 -13.35 -18.57 -0.76
C ASN A 109 -13.51 -19.77 0.19
N SER A 110 -13.00 -19.71 1.43
CA SER A 110 -13.10 -20.80 2.42
C SER A 110 -14.41 -20.80 3.20
N SER A 111 -15.40 -20.02 2.78
CA SER A 111 -16.70 -19.89 3.42
C SER A 111 -17.80 -20.64 2.65
N GLU A 112 -17.51 -21.87 2.22
CA GLU A 112 -18.49 -22.86 1.78
C GLU A 112 -19.11 -23.60 2.98
#